data_AF-A0A182U5M0-F1
#
_entry.id   AF-A0A182U5M0-F1
#
_cell.length_a   1.000
_cell.length_b   1.000
_cell.length_c   1.000
_cell.angle_alpha   90.00
_cell.angle_beta   90.00
_cell.angle_gamma   90.00
#
_symmetry.space_group_name_H-M   'P 1'
#
loop_
_entity.id
_entity.type
_entity.pdbx_description
1 polymer ?
#
loop_
_entity_poly.entity_id
_entity_poly.type
_entity_poly.pdbx_seq_one_letter_code
_entity_poly.pdbx_strand_id
1 'polypeptide(L)'
;MALCTYDEASRTWYGVQRVSIYNPMANVGEVLNHILLRTPDRTIQIDMDTGSRLSCAEFRMRMVRFAQHLTDVGLRKGDIVAMANGNSENVAPLACALMTLGAPFNPLAPGFNVEDMAHMLRLTQPKMVFCDDDNVEVVRQAVSSVFEGEIPIYVFESQRGDVKHAEDLLIPTGKEEQ
;
A
#
# COMPACT_ATOMS: atom_id res chain seq x y z
N MET A 1 -11.60 30.98 17.46
CA MET A 1 -10.50 30.48 18.31
C MET A 1 -9.20 30.68 17.54
N ALA A 2 -8.14 31.15 18.21
CA ALA A 2 -6.83 31.27 17.58
C ALA A 2 -6.33 29.87 17.18
N LEU A 3 -5.82 29.74 15.95
CA LEU A 3 -5.34 28.47 15.39
C LEU A 3 -3.97 28.04 15.95
N CYS A 4 -3.29 28.95 16.65
CA CYS A 4 -1.98 28.74 17.23
C CYS A 4 -1.77 29.68 18.44
N THR A 5 -1.06 29.23 19.46
CA THR A 5 -0.68 30.00 20.65
C THR A 5 0.83 29.94 20.82
N TYR A 6 1.49 31.07 20.99
CA TYR A 6 2.90 31.12 21.35
C TYR A 6 3.06 31.06 22.86
N ASP A 7 3.93 30.19 23.35
CA ASP A 7 4.39 30.18 24.73
C ASP A 7 5.78 30.79 24.80
N GLU A 8 5.88 31.99 25.40
CA GLU A 8 7.13 32.72 25.56
C GLU A 8 8.13 31.99 26.46
N ALA A 9 7.67 31.21 27.45
CA ALA A 9 8.55 30.53 28.41
C ALA A 9 9.28 29.36 27.75
N SER A 10 8.56 28.50 27.02
CA SER A 10 9.15 27.41 26.26
C SER A 10 9.66 27.82 24.87
N ARG A 11 9.38 29.07 24.46
CA ARG A 11 9.66 29.61 23.12
C ARG A 11 9.07 28.74 21.99
N THR A 12 7.94 28.10 22.26
CA THR A 12 7.30 27.12 21.37
C THR A 12 5.94 27.61 20.89
N TRP A 13 5.62 27.33 19.63
CA TRP A 13 4.28 27.52 19.08
C TRP A 13 3.46 26.24 19.23
N TYR A 14 2.28 26.34 19.85
CA TYR A 14 1.33 25.25 20.00
C TYR A 14 0.16 25.44 19.05
N GLY A 15 -0.10 24.42 18.22
CA GLY A 15 -1.36 24.31 17.50
C GLY A 15 -2.52 23.95 18.44
N VAL A 16 -3.72 23.90 17.87
CA VAL A 16 -4.92 23.43 18.59
C VAL A 16 -4.69 22.01 19.14
N GLN A 17 -4.73 21.85 20.46
CA GLN A 17 -4.73 20.52 21.06
C GLN A 17 -6.07 19.82 20.78
N ARG A 18 -6.00 18.69 20.09
CA ARG A 18 -7.16 17.84 19.82
C ARG A 18 -7.02 16.55 20.61
N VAL A 19 -8.07 16.18 21.33
CA VAL A 19 -8.17 14.86 21.95
C VAL A 19 -8.36 13.83 20.84
N SER A 20 -7.50 12.81 20.77
CA SER A 20 -7.68 11.71 19.82
C SER A 20 -8.97 10.96 20.14
N ILE A 21 -9.77 10.71 19.11
CA ILE A 21 -10.96 9.84 19.20
C ILE A 21 -10.62 8.37 18.92
N TYR A 22 -9.39 8.07 18.50
CA TYR A 22 -8.93 6.72 18.20
C TYR A 22 -8.26 6.09 19.40
N ASN A 23 -8.50 4.79 19.59
CA ASN A 23 -7.82 3.99 20.60
C ASN A 23 -6.31 3.94 20.29
N PRO A 24 -5.42 4.42 21.19
CA PRO A 24 -3.98 4.41 20.95
C PRO A 24 -3.38 3.02 20.86
N MET A 25 -4.10 1.98 21.31
CA MET A 25 -3.68 0.57 21.19
C MET A 25 -4.15 -0.08 19.89
N ALA A 26 -5.01 0.59 19.11
CA ALA A 26 -5.45 0.06 17.83
C ALA A 26 -4.40 0.31 16.74
N ASN A 27 -4.16 -0.70 15.90
CA ASN A 27 -3.32 -0.50 14.72
C ASN A 27 -4.10 0.21 13.60
N VAL A 28 -3.37 0.74 12.61
CA VAL A 28 -3.98 1.48 11.49
C VAL A 28 -4.98 0.62 10.72
N GLY A 29 -4.70 -0.67 10.54
CA GLY A 29 -5.61 -1.60 9.87
C GLY A 29 -6.95 -1.79 10.59
N GLU A 30 -6.94 -1.92 11.92
CA GLU A 30 -8.16 -1.98 12.73
C GLU A 30 -8.98 -0.70 12.59
N VAL A 31 -8.33 0.47 12.66
CA VAL A 31 -8.99 1.77 12.49
C VAL A 31 -9.61 1.89 11.10
N LEU A 32 -8.87 1.52 10.05
CA LEU A 32 -9.35 1.54 8.66
C LEU A 32 -10.54 0.60 8.47
N ASN A 33 -10.44 -0.65 8.93
CA ASN A 33 -11.51 -1.63 8.82
C ASN A 33 -12.79 -1.15 9.52
N HIS A 34 -12.68 -0.58 10.72
CA HIS A 34 -13.81 0.01 11.43
C HIS A 34 -14.44 1.20 10.70
N ILE A 35 -13.64 2.06 10.06
CA ILE A 35 -14.15 3.20 9.28
C ILE A 35 -14.90 2.69 8.04
N LEU A 36 -14.31 1.75 7.30
CA LEU A 36 -14.89 1.21 6.06
C LEU A 36 -16.23 0.50 6.32
N LEU A 37 -16.33 -0.24 7.42
CA LEU A 37 -17.57 -0.94 7.83
C LEU A 37 -18.71 0.00 8.25
N ARG A 38 -18.42 1.26 8.63
CA ARG A 38 -19.47 2.20 9.06
C ARG A 38 -20.30 2.76 7.90
N THR A 39 -19.72 2.83 6.71
CA THR A 39 -20.39 3.40 5.52
C THR A 39 -20.10 2.56 4.28
N PRO A 40 -20.53 1.28 4.25
CA PRO A 40 -20.14 0.32 3.22
C PRO A 40 -20.47 0.79 1.79
N ASP A 41 -21.61 1.43 1.59
CA ASP A 41 -22.09 1.86 0.27
C ASP A 41 -21.49 3.19 -0.21
N ARG A 42 -20.70 3.88 0.62
CA ARG A 42 -20.13 5.18 0.27
C ARG A 42 -18.96 4.99 -0.69
N THR A 43 -18.95 5.74 -1.79
CA THR A 43 -17.77 5.82 -2.67
C THR A 43 -16.59 6.43 -1.91
N ILE A 44 -15.47 5.70 -1.88
CA ILE A 44 -14.21 6.13 -1.26
C ILE A 44 -13.17 6.52 -2.31
N GLN A 45 -13.19 5.88 -3.48
CA GLN A 45 -12.25 6.15 -4.57
C GLN A 45 -12.99 6.27 -5.90
N ILE A 46 -12.53 7.18 -6.74
CA ILE A 46 -12.98 7.36 -8.12
C ILE A 46 -11.72 7.34 -8.98
N ASP A 47 -11.66 6.41 -9.92
CA ASP A 47 -10.66 6.39 -10.96
C ASP A 47 -11.18 7.22 -12.14
N MET A 48 -10.45 8.28 -12.50
CA MET A 48 -10.90 9.20 -13.55
C MET A 48 -10.61 8.67 -14.95
N ASP A 49 -9.62 7.80 -15.11
CA ASP A 49 -9.20 7.27 -16.40
C ASP A 49 -10.17 6.16 -16.84
N THR A 50 -10.61 5.32 -15.90
CA THR A 50 -11.59 4.24 -16.17
C THR A 50 -13.04 4.66 -15.89
N GLY A 51 -13.25 5.74 -15.13
CA GLY A 51 -14.56 6.17 -14.63
C GLY A 51 -15.11 5.29 -13.50
N SER A 52 -14.32 4.34 -13.02
CA SER A 52 -14.71 3.39 -11.99
C SER A 52 -14.86 4.05 -10.62
N ARG A 53 -15.73 3.46 -9.79
CA ARG A 53 -16.08 3.97 -8.47
C ARG A 53 -16.02 2.82 -7.49
N LEU A 54 -15.14 2.95 -6.50
CA LEU A 54 -14.97 1.96 -5.46
C LEU A 54 -15.73 2.40 -4.20
N SER A 55 -16.65 1.57 -3.73
CA SER A 55 -17.31 1.74 -2.44
C SER A 55 -16.38 1.36 -1.27
N CYS A 56 -16.71 1.79 -0.05
CA CYS A 56 -15.98 1.37 1.15
C CYS A 56 -16.00 -0.15 1.34
N ALA A 57 -17.11 -0.81 1.00
CA ALA A 57 -17.22 -2.27 1.06
C ALA A 57 -16.24 -2.94 0.08
N GLU A 58 -16.21 -2.50 -1.17
CA GLU A 58 -15.29 -3.07 -2.18
C GLU A 58 -13.82 -2.78 -1.86
N PHE A 59 -13.51 -1.56 -1.39
CA PHE A 59 -12.17 -1.21 -0.92
C PHE A 59 -11.72 -2.12 0.22
N ARG A 60 -12.58 -2.31 1.24
CA ARG A 60 -12.31 -3.22 2.35
C ARG A 60 -12.05 -4.63 1.85
N MET A 61 -12.88 -5.12 0.92
CA MET A 61 -12.72 -6.46 0.37
C MET A 61 -11.36 -6.65 -0.31
N ARG A 62 -10.94 -5.69 -1.15
CA ARG A 62 -9.62 -5.72 -1.79
C ARG A 62 -8.49 -5.67 -0.76
N MET A 63 -8.60 -4.77 0.23
CA MET A 63 -7.64 -4.65 1.33
C MET A 63 -7.49 -5.95 2.13
N VAL A 64 -8.59 -6.60 2.51
CA VAL A 64 -8.57 -7.86 3.28
C VAL A 64 -7.99 -9.00 2.45
N ARG A 65 -8.35 -9.12 1.18
CA ARG A 65 -7.81 -10.16 0.29
C ARG A 65 -6.31 -10.02 0.09
N PHE A 66 -5.84 -8.80 -0.19
CA PHE A 66 -4.39 -8.54 -0.21
C PHE A 66 -3.74 -8.94 1.10
N ALA A 67 -4.30 -8.54 2.25
CA ALA A 67 -3.70 -8.86 3.54
C ALA A 67 -3.59 -10.37 3.79
N GLN A 68 -4.64 -11.13 3.45
CA GLN A 68 -4.69 -12.58 3.63
C GLN A 68 -3.73 -13.30 2.68
N HIS A 69 -3.79 -13.02 1.37
CA HIS A 69 -2.89 -13.64 0.40
C HIS A 69 -1.43 -13.27 0.63
N LEU A 70 -1.13 -12.01 0.99
CA LEU A 70 0.23 -11.59 1.33
C LEU A 70 0.76 -12.33 2.56
N THR A 71 -0.09 -12.59 3.55
CA THR A 71 0.27 -13.42 4.71
C THR A 71 0.59 -14.85 4.29
N ASP A 72 -0.21 -15.43 3.39
CA ASP A 72 -0.05 -16.80 2.89
C ASP A 72 1.22 -16.98 2.05
N VAL A 73 1.59 -15.99 1.23
CA VAL A 73 2.88 -15.99 0.51
C VAL A 73 4.07 -15.62 1.40
N GLY A 74 3.84 -15.46 2.70
CA GLY A 74 4.89 -15.39 3.71
C GLY A 74 5.34 -13.98 4.09
N LEU A 75 4.58 -12.93 3.73
CA LEU A 75 4.83 -11.58 4.25
C LEU A 75 4.61 -11.55 5.77
N ARG A 76 5.50 -10.88 6.49
CA ARG A 76 5.49 -10.76 7.95
C ARG A 76 5.65 -9.29 8.35
N LYS A 77 5.25 -8.99 9.59
CA LYS A 77 5.47 -7.67 10.20
C LYS A 77 6.93 -7.27 10.10
N GLY A 78 7.19 -6.06 9.62
CA GLY A 78 8.54 -5.51 9.44
C GLY A 78 9.20 -5.85 8.09
N ASP A 79 8.67 -6.81 7.32
CA ASP A 79 9.11 -7.01 5.94
C ASP A 79 8.74 -5.79 5.10
N ILE A 80 9.66 -5.33 4.26
CA ILE A 80 9.44 -4.15 3.40
C ILE A 80 8.91 -4.59 2.04
N VAL A 81 7.93 -3.85 1.51
CA VAL A 81 7.41 -4.03 0.14
C VAL A 81 7.69 -2.79 -0.67
N ALA A 82 8.35 -2.91 -1.82
CA ALA A 82 8.52 -1.79 -2.74
C ALA A 82 7.30 -1.67 -3.66
N MET A 83 6.83 -0.44 -3.89
CA MET A 83 5.71 -0.16 -4.78
C MET A 83 6.12 0.91 -5.79
N ALA A 84 6.34 0.51 -7.03
CA ALA A 84 6.63 1.37 -8.17
C ALA A 84 5.39 1.47 -9.07
N ASN A 85 4.29 1.96 -8.50
CA ASN A 85 2.98 1.97 -9.15
C ASN A 85 2.45 3.40 -9.35
N GLY A 86 1.87 3.64 -10.51
CA GLY A 86 0.99 4.77 -10.80
C GLY A 86 -0.31 4.65 -10.02
N ASN A 87 -1.13 5.69 -10.09
CA ASN A 87 -2.41 5.65 -9.40
C ASN A 87 -3.36 4.69 -10.14
N SER A 88 -3.89 3.71 -9.42
CA SER A 88 -4.99 2.85 -9.89
C SER A 88 -5.94 2.53 -8.74
N GLU A 89 -7.03 1.82 -9.05
CA GLU A 89 -8.01 1.39 -8.05
C GLU A 89 -7.43 0.49 -6.95
N ASN A 90 -6.32 -0.20 -7.22
CA ASN A 90 -5.78 -1.24 -6.34
C ASN A 90 -4.58 -0.81 -5.50
N VAL A 91 -3.92 0.30 -5.85
CA VAL A 91 -2.75 0.80 -5.10
C VAL A 91 -3.11 1.19 -3.66
N ALA A 92 -4.21 1.93 -3.48
CA ALA A 92 -4.64 2.32 -2.14
C ALA A 92 -5.10 1.13 -1.28
N PRO A 93 -5.93 0.18 -1.78
CA PRO A 93 -6.23 -1.07 -1.06
C PRO A 93 -4.98 -1.86 -0.67
N LEU A 94 -4.00 -2.01 -1.57
CA LEU A 94 -2.74 -2.69 -1.28
C LEU A 94 -1.94 -1.99 -0.18
N ALA A 95 -1.75 -0.67 -0.28
CA ALA A 95 -1.04 0.09 0.75
C ALA A 95 -1.71 -0.03 2.12
N CYS A 96 -3.05 0.01 2.17
CA CYS A 96 -3.81 -0.21 3.40
C CYS A 96 -3.68 -1.64 3.94
N ALA A 97 -3.60 -2.65 3.06
CA ALA A 97 -3.34 -4.04 3.46
C ALA A 97 -1.95 -4.19 4.09
N LEU A 98 -0.93 -3.58 3.49
CA LEU A 98 0.45 -3.60 4.01
C LEU A 98 0.53 -2.92 5.39
N MET A 99 -0.11 -1.76 5.56
CA MET A 99 -0.24 -1.11 6.87
C MET A 99 -0.97 -1.99 7.89
N THR A 100 -2.01 -2.71 7.47
CA THR A 100 -2.75 -3.66 8.33
C THR A 100 -1.87 -4.81 8.80
N LEU A 101 -1.00 -5.33 7.93
CA LEU A 101 -0.04 -6.39 8.26
C LEU A 101 1.16 -5.89 9.08
N GLY A 102 1.31 -4.58 9.26
CA GLY A 102 2.51 -3.99 9.85
C GLY A 102 3.75 -4.18 8.97
N ALA A 103 3.56 -4.30 7.66
CA ALA A 103 4.61 -4.35 6.65
C ALA A 103 4.83 -2.93 6.09
N PRO A 104 5.99 -2.28 6.34
CA PRO A 104 6.30 -1.01 5.73
C PRO A 104 6.31 -1.14 4.20
N PHE A 105 5.73 -0.17 3.50
CA PHE A 105 5.89 -0.08 2.05
C PHE A 105 6.80 1.10 1.69
N ASN A 106 7.62 0.90 0.68
CA ASN A 106 8.52 1.89 0.11
C ASN A 106 7.90 2.38 -1.21
N PRO A 107 7.20 3.53 -1.22
CA PRO A 107 6.64 4.10 -2.44
C PRO A 107 7.76 4.68 -3.32
N LEU A 108 7.88 4.14 -4.53
CA LEU A 108 8.85 4.54 -5.54
C LEU A 108 8.13 5.23 -6.69
N ALA A 109 8.77 6.24 -7.28
CA ALA A 109 8.19 6.88 -8.45
C ALA A 109 8.18 5.87 -9.61
N PRO A 110 7.04 5.67 -10.31
CA PRO A 110 6.94 4.70 -11.41
C PRO A 110 7.89 5.00 -12.56
N GLY A 111 8.24 6.29 -12.74
CA GLY A 111 9.16 6.77 -13.76
C GLY A 111 10.63 6.76 -13.36
N PHE A 112 11.02 6.12 -12.26
CA PHE A 112 12.44 5.89 -11.96
C PHE A 112 13.10 5.07 -13.05
N ASN A 113 14.34 5.43 -13.39
CA ASN A 113 15.18 4.59 -14.24
C ASN A 113 15.76 3.41 -13.42
N VAL A 114 16.47 2.52 -14.11
CA VAL A 114 17.06 1.32 -13.50
C VAL A 114 18.02 1.65 -12.35
N GLU A 115 18.83 2.71 -12.49
CA GLU A 115 19.84 3.07 -11.49
C GLU A 115 19.21 3.62 -10.21
N ASP A 116 18.21 4.50 -10.34
CA ASP A 116 17.45 5.07 -9.23
C ASP A 116 16.62 4.00 -8.51
N MET A 117 15.97 3.14 -9.27
CA MET A 117 15.24 1.99 -8.75
C MET A 117 16.19 1.07 -7.97
N ALA A 118 17.30 0.67 -8.57
CA ALA A 118 18.30 -0.20 -7.93
C ALA A 118 18.92 0.46 -6.69
N HIS A 119 19.14 1.77 -6.70
CA HIS A 119 19.62 2.50 -5.52
C HIS A 119 18.65 2.36 -4.34
N MET A 120 17.36 2.58 -4.58
CA MET A 120 16.34 2.45 -3.53
C MET A 120 16.15 1.00 -3.06
N LEU A 121 16.19 0.04 -3.98
CA LEU A 121 16.10 -1.38 -3.65
C LEU A 121 17.30 -1.83 -2.77
N ARG A 122 18.52 -1.34 -3.05
CA ARG A 122 19.70 -1.59 -2.20
C ARG A 122 19.51 -1.09 -0.77
N LEU A 123 18.90 0.08 -0.59
CA LEU A 123 18.71 0.68 0.73
C LEU A 123 17.59 -0.02 1.52
N THR A 124 16.52 -0.40 0.86
CA THR A 124 15.30 -0.88 1.53
C THR A 124 15.19 -2.39 1.61
N GLN A 125 15.95 -3.15 0.79
CA GLN A 125 15.95 -4.62 0.80
C GLN A 125 14.53 -5.22 0.86
N PRO A 126 13.62 -4.84 -0.07
CA PRO A 126 12.23 -5.28 0.00
C PRO A 126 12.13 -6.79 -0.23
N LYS A 127 11.13 -7.41 0.40
CA LYS A 127 10.82 -8.84 0.24
C LYS A 127 10.08 -9.14 -1.06
N MET A 128 9.38 -8.16 -1.61
CA MET A 128 8.66 -8.23 -2.88
C MET A 128 8.48 -6.82 -3.45
N VAL A 129 8.23 -6.76 -4.76
CA VAL A 129 8.00 -5.51 -5.49
C VAL A 129 6.64 -5.57 -6.19
N PHE A 130 5.88 -4.48 -6.10
CA PHE A 130 4.72 -4.22 -6.93
C PHE A 130 5.07 -3.15 -7.95
N CYS A 131 4.64 -3.33 -9.18
CA CYS A 131 4.90 -2.40 -10.27
C CYS A 131 3.78 -2.46 -11.32
N ASP A 132 3.86 -1.62 -12.34
CA ASP A 132 2.89 -1.59 -13.44
C ASP A 132 3.48 -2.30 -14.66
N ASP A 133 2.62 -2.58 -15.64
CA ASP A 133 3.04 -3.24 -16.88
C ASP A 133 4.07 -2.40 -17.66
N ASP A 134 3.96 -1.07 -17.62
CA ASP A 134 4.80 -0.15 -18.38
C ASP A 134 6.23 -0.02 -17.84
N ASN A 135 6.45 -0.31 -16.55
CA ASN A 135 7.74 -0.20 -15.88
C ASN A 135 8.32 -1.54 -15.41
N VAL A 136 7.64 -2.67 -15.66
CA VAL A 136 8.08 -4.01 -15.23
C VAL A 136 9.50 -4.36 -15.67
N GLU A 137 9.91 -3.95 -16.88
CA GLU A 137 11.26 -4.24 -17.38
C GLU A 137 12.34 -3.46 -16.63
N VAL A 138 12.05 -2.22 -16.25
CA VAL A 138 12.94 -1.40 -15.41
C VAL A 138 13.08 -2.04 -14.03
N VAL A 139 11.96 -2.45 -13.44
CA VAL A 139 11.95 -3.13 -12.13
C VAL A 139 12.71 -4.44 -12.17
N ARG A 140 12.52 -5.27 -13.20
CA ARG A 140 13.26 -6.53 -13.40
C ARG A 140 14.76 -6.31 -13.49
N GLN A 141 15.20 -5.34 -14.30
CA GLN A 141 16.61 -5.01 -14.44
C GLN A 141 17.20 -4.46 -13.13
N ALA A 142 16.45 -3.64 -12.41
CA ALA A 142 16.88 -3.13 -11.12
C ALA A 142 17.02 -4.25 -10.08
N VAL A 143 16.02 -5.13 -9.97
CA VAL A 143 16.04 -6.30 -9.07
C VAL A 143 17.22 -7.21 -9.39
N SER A 144 17.44 -7.56 -10.66
CA SER A 144 18.55 -8.45 -11.05
C SER A 144 19.93 -7.83 -10.86
N SER A 145 20.04 -6.49 -10.89
CA SER A 145 21.29 -5.78 -10.60
C SER A 145 21.63 -5.71 -9.10
N VAL A 146 20.64 -5.93 -8.22
CA VAL A 146 20.79 -5.77 -6.77
C VAL A 146 20.80 -7.11 -6.03
N PHE A 147 19.97 -8.06 -6.45
CA PHE A 147 19.73 -9.31 -5.73
C PHE A 147 20.19 -10.52 -6.54
N GLU A 148 20.88 -11.44 -5.88
CA GLU A 148 21.30 -12.71 -6.48
C GLU A 148 20.15 -13.75 -6.53
N GLY A 149 19.09 -13.54 -5.74
CA GLY A 149 17.94 -14.43 -5.64
C GLY A 149 16.66 -13.87 -6.27
N GLU A 150 15.67 -14.73 -6.45
CA GLU A 150 14.36 -14.32 -6.97
C GLU A 150 13.57 -13.51 -5.93
N ILE A 151 13.36 -12.23 -6.22
CA ILE A 151 12.37 -11.40 -5.50
C ILE A 151 11.06 -11.45 -6.30
N PRO A 152 9.92 -11.79 -5.67
CA PRO A 152 8.62 -11.74 -6.33
C PRO A 152 8.31 -10.32 -6.83
N ILE A 153 7.98 -10.21 -8.12
CA ILE A 153 7.48 -8.99 -8.75
C ILE A 153 6.02 -9.25 -9.15
N TYR A 154 5.11 -8.48 -8.56
CA TYR A 154 3.68 -8.49 -8.88
C TYR A 154 3.34 -7.28 -9.74
N VAL A 155 2.68 -7.51 -10.87
CA VAL A 155 2.40 -6.49 -11.87
C VAL A 155 0.91 -6.20 -11.89
N PHE A 156 0.54 -4.94 -11.73
CA PHE A 156 -0.84 -4.48 -11.83
C PHE A 156 -1.29 -4.37 -13.29
N GLU A 157 -2.56 -4.70 -13.52
CA GLU A 157 -3.30 -4.39 -14.75
C GLU A 157 -2.62 -4.87 -16.05
N SER A 158 -1.78 -5.91 -15.93
CA SER A 158 -1.04 -6.49 -17.05
C SER A 158 -1.83 -7.61 -17.73
N GLN A 159 -1.64 -7.75 -19.05
CA GLN A 159 -2.12 -8.89 -19.84
C GLN A 159 -1.00 -9.89 -20.18
N ARG A 160 0.21 -9.66 -19.68
CA ARG A 160 1.39 -10.46 -20.01
C ARG A 160 1.33 -11.83 -19.34
N GLY A 161 1.69 -12.88 -20.06
CA GLY A 161 1.75 -14.24 -19.50
C GLY A 161 3.02 -14.57 -18.72
N ASP A 162 4.04 -13.70 -18.76
CA ASP A 162 5.35 -13.91 -18.13
C ASP A 162 5.50 -13.22 -16.77
N VAL A 163 4.42 -12.66 -16.21
CA VAL A 163 4.44 -11.90 -14.96
C VAL A 163 3.56 -12.57 -13.90
N LYS A 164 3.79 -12.27 -12.62
CA LYS A 164 2.82 -12.57 -11.57
C LYS A 164 1.83 -11.42 -11.52
N HIS A 165 0.54 -11.69 -11.64
CA HIS A 165 -0.46 -10.62 -11.61
C HIS A 165 -0.77 -10.24 -10.17
N ALA A 166 -0.83 -8.94 -9.88
CA ALA A 166 -1.25 -8.46 -8.57
C ALA A 166 -2.71 -8.83 -8.26
N GLU A 167 -3.53 -8.96 -9.31
CA GLU A 167 -4.95 -9.35 -9.25
C GLU A 167 -5.15 -10.79 -8.76
N ASP A 168 -4.13 -11.65 -8.85
CA ASP A 168 -4.19 -13.01 -8.26
C ASP A 168 -4.32 -12.94 -6.73
N LEU A 169 -3.83 -11.87 -6.11
CA LEU A 169 -3.97 -11.60 -4.68
C LEU A 169 -5.34 -10.99 -4.31
N LEU A 170 -6.24 -10.82 -5.27
CA LEU A 170 -7.62 -10.32 -5.08
C LEU A 170 -8.68 -11.42 -5.24
N ILE A 171 -8.25 -12.67 -5.45
CA ILE A 171 -9.15 -13.83 -5.52
C ILE A 171 -9.85 -14.00 -4.16
N PRO A 172 -11.18 -14.28 -4.13
CA PRO A 172 -11.90 -14.53 -2.89
C PRO A 172 -11.24 -15.61 -2.03
N THR A 173 -11.05 -15.33 -0.74
CA THR A 173 -10.43 -16.27 0.20
C THR A 173 -11.45 -17.14 0.92
N GLY A 174 -12.72 -16.72 0.94
CA GLY A 174 -13.80 -17.34 1.71
C GLY A 174 -13.70 -17.06 3.22
N LYS A 175 -12.76 -16.20 3.63
CA LYS A 175 -12.48 -15.86 5.03
C LYS A 175 -12.40 -14.35 5.23
N GLU A 176 -12.94 -13.54 4.33
CA GLU A 176 -12.77 -12.09 4.37
C GLU A 176 -13.50 -11.40 5.54
N GLU A 177 -14.37 -12.13 6.24
CA GLU A 177 -15.04 -11.66 7.45
C GLU A 177 -14.36 -12.14 8.75
N GLN A 178 -13.23 -12.85 8.66
CA GLN A 178 -12.40 -13.28 9.79
C GLN A 178 -11.26 -12.29 10.04
#